data_AF-A0A3Q4HBE5-F1
#
_entry.id   AF-A0A3Q4HBE5-F1
#
_cell.length_a   1.000
_cell.length_b   1.000
_cell.length_c   1.000
_cell.angle_alpha   90.00
_cell.angle_beta   90.00
_cell.angle_gamma   90.00
#
_symmetry.space_group_name_H-M   'P 1'
#
loop_
_entity.id
_entity.type
_entity.pdbx_description
1 polymer ?
#
loop_
_entity_poly.entity_id
_entity_poly.type
_entity_poly.pdbx_seq_one_letter_code
_entity_poly.pdbx_strand_id
1 'polypeptide(L)'
;MGTKAPVPLTALSRWYLYAIHGYFCEVMFTAAWEFVVNCNWKFPGVTSVWALFIYGTCILIVEQMYLKLRGRCPVLLRCIIYTLWTYLWEFGTGLLLRQFNACPWDYSEFRYNFMGLITAEYAVPWFCASFIVERLVIRKTLRLRFHEGPEDGWSNHQSDAGSGDQGSLSCPTVFG
;
A
#
# COMPACT_ATOMS: atom_id res chain seq x y z
N MET A 1 35.03 -4.23 12.78
CA MET A 1 33.92 -3.52 12.10
C MET A 1 32.75 -3.44 13.08
N GLY A 2 32.49 -2.25 13.63
CA GLY A 2 31.32 -2.07 14.50
C GLY A 2 30.08 -1.89 13.66
N THR A 3 29.14 -2.85 13.71
CA THR A 3 27.81 -2.68 13.12
C THR A 3 27.14 -1.49 13.80
N LYS A 4 26.77 -0.45 13.06
CA LYS A 4 26.02 0.69 13.60
C LYS A 4 24.67 0.22 14.14
N ALA A 5 24.19 0.90 15.19
CA ALA A 5 22.91 0.57 15.82
C ALA A 5 21.76 0.65 14.80
N PRO A 6 20.76 -0.24 14.85
CA PRO A 6 19.68 -0.27 13.87
C PRO A 6 18.84 1.03 13.88
N VAL A 7 18.68 1.68 12.73
CA VAL A 7 17.99 2.97 12.59
C VAL A 7 16.50 2.74 12.24
N PRO A 8 15.53 3.48 12.82
CA PRO A 8 14.12 3.40 12.42
C PRO A 8 13.89 3.80 10.96
N LEU A 9 12.87 3.21 10.33
CA LEU A 9 12.47 3.57 8.97
C LEU A 9 12.09 5.04 8.88
N THR A 10 12.52 5.70 7.80
CA THR A 10 12.12 7.07 7.47
C THR A 10 10.62 7.16 7.20
N ALA A 11 10.05 8.36 7.25
CA ALA A 11 8.63 8.57 6.92
C ALA A 11 8.30 8.15 5.48
N LEU A 12 9.19 8.41 4.52
CA LEU A 12 8.99 8.03 3.12
C LEU A 12 9.00 6.52 2.93
N SER A 13 9.94 5.80 3.56
CA SER A 13 9.97 4.33 3.51
C SER A 13 8.69 3.72 4.08
N ARG A 14 8.17 4.28 5.17
CA ARG A 14 6.90 3.81 5.78
C ARG A 14 5.72 4.12 4.88
N TRP A 15 5.65 5.33 4.32
CA TRP A 15 4.61 5.71 3.36
C TRP A 15 4.59 4.78 2.15
N TYR A 16 5.76 4.43 1.60
CA TYR A 16 5.87 3.49 0.49
C TYR A 16 5.32 2.09 0.85
N LEU A 17 5.69 1.56 2.02
CA LEU A 17 5.15 0.28 2.51
C LEU A 17 3.63 0.35 2.69
N TYR A 18 3.11 1.46 3.20
CA TYR A 18 1.67 1.67 3.37
C TYR A 18 0.94 1.79 2.03
N ALA A 19 1.53 2.49 1.05
CA ALA A 19 0.97 2.62 -0.28
C ALA A 19 0.83 1.25 -0.96
N ILE A 20 1.90 0.44 -0.96
CA ILE A 20 1.87 -0.91 -1.53
C ILE A 20 0.83 -1.78 -0.82
N HIS A 21 0.81 -1.76 0.52
CA HIS A 21 -0.12 -2.59 1.26
C HIS A 21 -1.57 -2.21 1.00
N GLY A 22 -1.89 -0.90 1.00
CA GLY A 22 -3.22 -0.41 0.66
C GLY A 22 -3.62 -0.77 -0.77
N TYR A 23 -2.71 -0.59 -1.73
CA TYR A 23 -2.95 -0.96 -3.13
C TYR A 23 -3.19 -2.46 -3.31
N PHE A 24 -2.41 -3.31 -2.62
CA PHE A 24 -2.63 -4.75 -2.62
C PHE A 24 -4.01 -5.11 -2.05
N CYS A 25 -4.39 -4.53 -0.90
CA CYS A 25 -5.70 -4.76 -0.31
C CYS A 25 -6.85 -4.34 -1.23
N GLU A 26 -6.70 -3.21 -1.92
CA GLU A 26 -7.66 -2.70 -2.88
C GLU A 26 -7.86 -3.66 -4.07
N VAL A 27 -6.76 -4.09 -4.70
CA VAL A 27 -6.80 -5.06 -5.81
C VAL A 27 -7.46 -6.37 -5.36
N MET A 28 -7.13 -6.86 -4.16
CA MET A 28 -7.73 -8.08 -3.61
C MET A 28 -9.21 -7.89 -3.30
N PHE A 29 -9.62 -6.71 -2.82
CA PHE A 29 -11.01 -6.40 -2.53
C PHE A 29 -11.84 -6.33 -3.81
N THR A 30 -11.37 -5.66 -4.86
CA THR A 30 -12.10 -5.58 -6.14
C THR A 30 -12.17 -6.95 -6.82
N ALA A 31 -11.10 -7.76 -6.74
CA ALA A 31 -11.11 -9.14 -7.20
C ALA A 31 -12.13 -10.01 -6.45
N ALA A 32 -12.22 -9.87 -5.13
CA ALA A 32 -13.18 -10.62 -4.30
C ALA A 32 -14.62 -10.17 -4.58
N TRP A 33 -14.85 -8.86 -4.73
CA TRP A 33 -16.16 -8.32 -5.09
C TRP A 33 -16.64 -8.85 -6.43
N GLU A 34 -15.77 -8.84 -7.43
CA GLU A 34 -16.05 -9.38 -8.76
C GLU A 34 -16.39 -10.88 -8.71
N PHE A 35 -15.67 -11.65 -7.89
CA PHE A 35 -16.01 -13.05 -7.69
C PHE A 35 -17.37 -13.24 -7.01
N VAL A 36 -17.71 -12.42 -6.01
CA VAL A 36 -19.00 -12.53 -5.31
C VAL A 36 -20.17 -12.19 -6.23
N VAL A 37 -20.03 -11.17 -7.08
CA VAL A 37 -21.12 -10.71 -7.97
C VAL A 37 -21.24 -11.60 -9.21
N ASN A 38 -20.11 -11.93 -9.85
CA ASN A 38 -20.10 -12.59 -11.17
C ASN A 38 -19.63 -14.05 -11.13
N CYS A 39 -19.26 -14.60 -9.97
CA CYS A 39 -18.66 -15.95 -9.82
C CYS A 39 -17.46 -16.19 -10.75
N ASN A 40 -16.72 -15.13 -11.05
CA ASN A 40 -15.60 -15.17 -11.98
C ASN A 40 -14.34 -15.73 -11.30
N TRP A 41 -14.03 -17.00 -11.57
CA TRP A 41 -12.86 -17.70 -11.03
C TRP A 41 -11.50 -17.12 -11.43
N LYS A 42 -11.47 -16.15 -12.36
CA LYS A 42 -10.24 -15.43 -12.72
C LYS A 42 -9.84 -14.36 -11.71
N PHE A 43 -10.73 -13.99 -10.77
CA PHE A 43 -10.48 -12.97 -9.74
C PHE A 43 -9.82 -11.68 -10.29
N PRO A 44 -10.36 -11.03 -11.34
CA PRO A 44 -9.72 -9.84 -11.88
C PRO A 44 -9.88 -8.69 -10.88
N GLY A 45 -8.77 -8.27 -10.29
CA GLY A 45 -8.70 -7.09 -9.43
C GLY A 45 -8.23 -5.88 -10.24
N VAL A 46 -9.12 -4.91 -10.41
CA VAL A 46 -8.83 -3.65 -11.12
C VAL A 46 -8.87 -2.52 -10.11
N THR A 47 -7.89 -1.62 -10.17
CA THR A 47 -7.90 -0.37 -9.39
C THR A 47 -7.11 0.71 -10.11
N SER A 48 -7.28 1.96 -9.67
CA SER A 48 -6.55 3.11 -10.19
C SER A 48 -5.19 3.29 -9.52
N VAL A 49 -4.21 3.83 -10.26
CA VAL A 49 -2.90 4.21 -9.70
C VAL A 49 -3.04 5.24 -8.57
N TRP A 50 -4.10 6.05 -8.59
CA TRP A 50 -4.40 6.99 -7.51
C TRP A 50 -4.58 6.30 -6.15
N ALA A 51 -4.99 5.03 -6.11
CA ALA A 51 -5.15 4.25 -4.89
C ALA A 51 -3.85 4.17 -4.07
N LEU A 52 -2.67 4.12 -4.72
CA LEU A 52 -1.38 4.14 -4.01
C LEU A 52 -1.24 5.40 -3.15
N PHE A 53 -1.53 6.56 -3.73
CA PHE A 53 -1.39 7.85 -3.07
C PHE A 53 -2.46 8.04 -1.99
N ILE A 54 -3.70 7.65 -2.29
CA ILE A 54 -4.84 7.79 -1.38
C ILE A 54 -4.63 6.92 -0.15
N TYR A 55 -4.38 5.62 -0.32
CA TYR A 55 -4.21 4.70 0.79
C TYR A 55 -2.90 4.90 1.55
N GLY A 56 -1.79 5.12 0.85
CA GLY A 56 -0.49 5.36 1.49
C GLY A 56 -0.53 6.58 2.42
N THR A 57 -1.13 7.68 1.96
CA THR A 57 -1.28 8.91 2.76
C THR A 57 -2.29 8.73 3.89
N CYS A 58 -3.42 8.07 3.64
CA CYS A 58 -4.41 7.77 4.67
C CYS A 58 -3.80 6.99 5.83
N ILE A 59 -3.11 5.87 5.54
CA ILE A 59 -2.50 5.01 6.55
C ILE A 59 -1.38 5.75 7.29
N LEU A 60 -0.61 6.61 6.61
CA LEU A 60 0.42 7.44 7.25
C LEU A 60 -0.20 8.41 8.28
N ILE A 61 -1.36 9.00 7.97
CA ILE A 61 -2.08 9.86 8.93
C ILE A 61 -2.65 9.02 10.09
N VAL A 62 -3.24 7.86 9.80
CA VAL A 62 -3.73 6.91 10.82
C VAL A 62 -2.59 6.47 11.74
N GLU A 63 -1.36 6.31 11.24
CA GLU A 63 -0.18 6.04 12.06
C GLU A 63 0.08 7.17 13.07
N GLN A 64 -0.01 8.44 12.66
CA GLN A 64 0.14 9.57 13.57
C GLN A 64 -0.95 9.58 14.64
N MET A 65 -2.19 9.23 14.26
CA MET A 65 -3.29 9.06 15.21
C MET A 65 -3.02 7.89 16.17
N TYR A 66 -2.52 6.77 15.66
CA TYR A 66 -2.12 5.62 16.47
C TYR A 66 -1.08 5.98 17.52
N LEU A 67 -0.02 6.72 17.15
CA LEU A 67 1.03 7.15 18.07
C LEU A 67 0.47 8.03 19.21
N LYS A 68 -0.51 8.89 18.91
CA LYS A 68 -1.17 9.76 19.90
C LYS A 68 -2.17 9.02 20.79
N LEU A 69 -2.91 8.05 20.25
CA LEU A 69 -4.04 7.41 20.95
C LEU A 69 -3.69 6.08 21.64
N ARG A 70 -2.63 5.36 21.21
CA ARG A 70 -2.34 3.98 21.67
C ARG A 70 -2.19 3.81 23.19
N GLY A 71 -1.86 4.87 23.92
CA GLY A 71 -1.71 4.86 25.38
C GLY A 71 -2.90 5.43 26.16
N ARG A 72 -3.94 5.92 25.47
CA ARG A 72 -5.09 6.61 26.10
C ARG A 72 -6.43 5.94 25.83
N CYS A 73 -6.55 5.23 24.70
CA CYS A 73 -7.83 4.70 24.24
C CYS A 73 -7.75 3.18 23.99
N PRO A 74 -8.83 2.43 24.28
CA PRO A 74 -8.91 1.02 23.92
C PRO A 74 -8.89 0.84 22.40
N VAL A 75 -8.52 -0.35 21.94
CA VAL A 75 -8.34 -0.64 20.52
C VAL A 75 -9.62 -0.43 19.72
N LEU A 76 -10.77 -0.84 20.27
CA LEU A 76 -12.07 -0.70 19.60
C LEU A 76 -12.40 0.76 19.28
N LEU A 77 -12.25 1.66 20.28
CA LEU A 77 -12.48 3.09 20.09
C LEU A 77 -11.55 3.67 19.02
N ARG A 78 -10.29 3.23 19.00
CA ARG A 78 -9.32 3.66 17.99
C ARG A 78 -9.71 3.19 16.59
N CYS A 79 -10.16 1.94 16.44
CA CYS A 79 -10.68 1.44 15.17
C CYS A 79 -11.89 2.26 14.68
N ILE A 80 -12.84 2.62 15.56
CA ILE A 80 -13.96 3.51 15.21
C ILE A 80 -13.44 4.86 14.69
N ILE A 81 -12.50 5.47 15.40
CA ILE A 81 -11.91 6.76 15.01
C ILE A 81 -11.22 6.65 13.64
N TYR A 82 -10.48 5.57 13.38
CA TYR A 82 -9.84 5.35 12.09
C TYR A 82 -10.86 5.13 10.98
N THR A 83 -11.94 4.38 11.22
CA THR A 83 -13.02 4.19 10.25
C THR A 83 -13.68 5.51 9.88
N LEU A 84 -13.99 6.36 10.87
CA LEU A 84 -14.54 7.70 10.62
C LEU A 84 -13.57 8.57 9.81
N TRP A 85 -12.27 8.50 10.13
CA TRP A 85 -11.24 9.18 9.35
C TRP A 85 -11.17 8.67 7.91
N THR A 86 -11.21 7.36 7.70
CA THR A 86 -11.21 6.76 6.36
C THR A 86 -12.39 7.24 5.55
N TYR A 87 -13.59 7.31 6.13
CA TYR A 87 -14.77 7.87 5.44
C TYR A 87 -14.58 9.33 5.05
N LEU A 88 -14.04 10.16 5.95
CA LEU A 88 -13.77 11.56 5.65
C LEU A 88 -12.72 11.69 4.53
N TRP A 89 -11.68 10.85 4.58
CA TRP A 89 -10.61 10.84 3.59
C TRP A 89 -11.08 10.36 2.22
N GLU A 90 -11.85 9.28 2.17
CA GLU A 90 -12.48 8.74 0.97
C GLU A 90 -13.41 9.79 0.35
N PHE A 91 -14.31 10.38 1.14
CA PHE A 91 -15.18 11.43 0.65
C PHE A 91 -14.40 12.65 0.11
N GLY A 92 -13.39 13.13 0.86
CA GLY A 92 -12.61 14.31 0.48
C GLY A 92 -11.76 14.09 -0.77
N THR A 93 -11.06 12.96 -0.86
CA THR A 93 -10.26 12.60 -2.05
C THR A 93 -11.14 12.28 -3.25
N GLY A 94 -12.30 11.65 -3.03
CA GLY A 94 -13.31 11.41 -4.05
C GLY A 94 -13.85 12.71 -4.64
N LEU A 95 -14.20 13.69 -3.80
CA LEU A 95 -14.63 15.02 -4.26
C LEU A 95 -13.55 15.73 -5.08
N LEU A 96 -12.30 15.71 -4.61
CA LEU A 96 -11.17 16.33 -5.31
C LEU A 96 -10.94 15.68 -6.68
N LEU A 97 -10.87 14.35 -6.73
CA LEU A 97 -10.61 13.62 -7.98
C LEU A 97 -11.79 13.71 -8.95
N ARG A 98 -13.02 13.82 -8.45
CA ARG A 98 -14.21 14.04 -9.27
C ARG A 98 -14.14 15.34 -10.07
N GLN A 99 -13.48 16.39 -9.56
CA GLN A 99 -13.27 17.64 -10.32
C GLN A 99 -12.43 17.44 -11.59
N PHE A 100 -11.59 16.40 -11.61
CA PHE A 100 -10.73 16.05 -12.74
C PHE A 100 -11.23 14.83 -13.54
N ASN A 101 -12.45 14.33 -13.26
CA ASN A 101 -12.97 13.07 -13.79
C ASN A 101 -12.04 11.87 -13.53
N ALA A 102 -11.31 11.89 -12.41
CA ALA A 102 -10.31 10.89 -12.04
C ALA A 102 -10.71 10.06 -10.80
N CYS A 103 -11.96 10.19 -10.34
CA CYS A 103 -12.45 9.46 -9.16
C CYS A 103 -12.45 7.94 -9.45
N PRO A 104 -11.71 7.12 -8.67
CA PRO A 104 -11.53 5.70 -8.99
C PRO A 104 -12.73 4.82 -8.70
N TRP A 105 -13.67 5.31 -7.89
CA TRP A 105 -14.78 4.53 -7.36
C TRP A 105 -16.10 5.27 -7.54
N ASP A 106 -17.18 4.48 -7.63
CA ASP A 106 -18.55 4.97 -7.65
C ASP A 106 -19.43 4.00 -6.87
N TYR A 107 -20.05 4.48 -5.79
CA TYR A 107 -20.93 3.71 -4.92
C TYR A 107 -22.41 4.05 -5.14
N SER A 108 -22.77 4.70 -6.25
CA SER A 108 -24.16 5.11 -6.54
C SER A 108 -25.16 3.95 -6.56
N GLU A 109 -24.67 2.71 -6.78
CA GLU A 109 -25.48 1.49 -6.78
C GLU A 109 -25.92 1.05 -5.37
N PHE A 110 -25.21 1.47 -4.32
CA PHE A 110 -25.52 1.09 -2.95
C PHE A 110 -26.67 1.91 -2.36
N ARG A 111 -27.48 1.30 -1.49
CA ARG A 111 -28.69 1.97 -0.96
C ARG A 111 -28.36 3.07 0.03
N TYR A 112 -27.28 2.90 0.79
CA TYR A 112 -26.83 3.85 1.81
C TYR A 112 -25.61 4.65 1.36
N ASN A 113 -25.54 4.97 0.07
CA ASN A 113 -24.50 5.81 -0.49
C ASN A 113 -24.75 7.30 -0.19
N PHE A 114 -23.68 8.07 -0.13
CA PHE A 114 -23.72 9.53 -0.07
C PHE A 114 -22.91 10.11 -1.24
N MET A 115 -23.63 10.78 -2.15
CA MET A 115 -23.09 11.36 -3.39
C MET A 115 -22.36 10.38 -4.32
N GLY A 116 -22.57 9.06 -4.15
CA GLY A 116 -21.80 8.00 -4.80
C GLY A 116 -20.35 7.90 -4.34
N LEU A 117 -19.91 8.69 -3.34
CA LEU A 117 -18.50 8.77 -2.94
C LEU A 117 -18.16 7.95 -1.70
N ILE A 118 -19.13 7.73 -0.82
CA ILE A 118 -19.01 6.84 0.34
C ILE A 118 -20.29 6.02 0.50
N THR A 119 -20.20 4.84 1.12
CA THR A 119 -21.37 4.01 1.47
C THR A 119 -21.29 3.51 2.90
N ALA A 120 -22.39 3.59 3.64
CA ALA A 120 -22.46 3.06 5.01
C ALA A 120 -22.34 1.53 5.05
N GLU A 121 -22.61 0.84 3.93
CA GLU A 121 -22.50 -0.62 3.84
C GLU A 121 -21.05 -1.09 4.03
N TYR A 122 -20.07 -0.22 3.74
CA TYR A 122 -18.64 -0.52 3.92
C TYR A 122 -18.12 -0.24 5.34
N ALA A 123 -18.99 0.11 6.29
CA ALA A 123 -18.55 0.47 7.64
C ALA A 123 -17.86 -0.71 8.35
N VAL A 124 -18.43 -1.92 8.20
CA VAL A 124 -17.85 -3.15 8.78
C VAL A 124 -16.54 -3.53 8.08
N PRO A 125 -16.47 -3.60 6.73
CA PRO A 125 -15.20 -3.75 6.01
C PRO A 125 -14.12 -2.75 6.44
N TRP A 126 -14.46 -1.45 6.52
CA TRP A 126 -13.51 -0.41 6.92
C TRP A 126 -13.06 -0.53 8.37
N PHE A 127 -13.94 -0.98 9.27
CA PHE A 127 -13.58 -1.26 10.66
C PHE A 127 -12.60 -2.44 10.76
N CYS A 128 -12.88 -3.53 10.05
CA CYS A 128 -11.99 -4.69 9.97
C CYS A 128 -10.63 -4.31 9.37
N ALA A 129 -10.63 -3.54 8.27
CA ALA A 129 -9.42 -3.02 7.66
C ALA A 129 -8.63 -2.14 8.63
N SER A 130 -9.32 -1.24 9.37
CA SER A 130 -8.69 -0.39 10.39
C SER A 130 -8.01 -1.20 11.50
N PHE A 131 -8.62 -2.30 11.92
CA PHE A 131 -8.03 -3.22 12.89
C PHE A 131 -6.78 -3.91 12.33
N ILE A 132 -6.84 -4.42 11.11
CA ILE A 132 -5.71 -5.07 10.41
C ILE A 132 -4.57 -4.08 10.21
N VAL A 133 -4.86 -2.88 9.71
CA VAL A 133 -3.90 -1.80 9.49
C VAL A 133 -3.19 -1.45 10.78
N GLU A 134 -3.90 -1.28 11.90
CA GLU A 134 -3.24 -0.98 13.16
C GLU A 134 -2.36 -2.15 13.63
N ARG A 135 -2.92 -3.36 13.67
CA ARG A 135 -2.31 -4.51 14.34
C ARG A 135 -1.16 -5.11 13.56
N LEU A 136 -1.31 -5.21 12.24
CA LEU A 136 -0.37 -5.86 11.35
C LEU A 136 0.50 -4.83 10.63
N VAL A 137 -0.08 -3.80 10.03
CA VAL A 137 0.68 -2.91 9.15
C VAL A 137 1.49 -1.92 9.99
N ILE A 138 0.82 -1.02 10.71
CA ILE A 138 1.46 0.08 11.46
C ILE A 138 2.39 -0.47 12.55
N ARG A 139 1.91 -1.41 13.37
CA ARG A 139 2.73 -1.95 14.48
C ARG A 139 3.97 -2.69 14.01
N LYS A 140 3.91 -3.43 12.90
CA LYS A 140 5.08 -4.14 12.37
C LYS A 140 6.02 -3.16 11.68
N THR A 141 5.50 -2.26 10.86
CA THR A 141 6.30 -1.22 10.18
C THR A 141 7.06 -0.33 11.17
N LEU A 142 6.43 0.09 12.27
CA LEU A 142 7.11 0.87 13.33
C LEU A 142 8.18 0.09 14.10
N ARG A 143 8.20 -1.25 14.01
CA ARG A 143 9.24 -2.10 14.60
C ARG A 143 10.39 -2.40 13.65
N LEU A 144 10.21 -2.20 12.34
CA LEU A 144 11.27 -2.38 11.35
C LEU A 144 12.41 -1.39 11.63
N ARG A 145 13.64 -1.87 11.47
CA ARG A 145 14.87 -1.10 11.60
C ARG A 145 15.78 -1.47 10.44
N PHE A 146 16.45 -0.49 9.85
CA PHE A 146 17.51 -0.75 8.89
C PHE A 146 18.78 -1.13 9.64
N HIS A 147 19.45 -2.17 9.16
CA HIS A 147 20.81 -2.46 9.55
C HIS A 147 21.72 -1.80 8.51
N GLU A 148 22.54 -0.82 8.90
CA GLU A 148 23.60 -0.32 8.02
C GLU A 148 24.68 -1.41 7.95
N GLY A 149 24.56 -2.31 6.96
CA GLY A 149 25.64 -3.18 6.52
C GLY A 149 26.64 -2.40 5.66
N PRO A 150 27.88 -2.90 5.48
CA PRO A 150 28.77 -2.34 4.46
C PRO A 150 28.03 -2.38 3.13
N GLU A 151 27.98 -1.26 2.41
CA GLU A 151 27.44 -1.24 1.04
C GLU A 151 28.06 -2.40 0.27
N ASP A 152 27.20 -3.27 -0.27
CA ASP A 152 27.58 -4.38 -1.12
C ASP A 152 28.33 -3.81 -2.33
N GLY A 153 29.66 -3.94 -2.27
CA GLY A 153 30.63 -3.38 -3.23
C GLY A 153 30.58 -4.03 -4.61
N TRP A 154 29.41 -4.09 -5.23
CA TRP A 154 29.22 -4.57 -6.59
C TRP A 154 29.57 -3.51 -7.66
N SER A 155 29.80 -2.25 -7.29
CA SER A 155 30.24 -1.23 -8.25
C SER A 155 31.67 -0.80 -7.99
N ASN A 156 32.63 -1.63 -8.44
CA ASN A 156 33.92 -1.21 -9.01
C ASN A 156 34.74 -2.46 -9.35
N HIS A 157 34.33 -3.19 -10.39
CA HIS A 157 35.27 -4.01 -11.15
C HIS A 157 35.03 -3.80 -12.64
N GLN A 158 36.15 -3.66 -13.35
CA GLN A 158 36.31 -3.62 -14.80
C GLN A 158 36.07 -2.27 -15.50
N SER A 159 37.10 -1.42 -15.47
CA SER A 159 37.60 -0.76 -16.68
C SER A 159 39.08 -0.45 -16.49
N ASP A 160 39.91 -1.50 -16.49
CA ASP A 160 41.28 -1.42 -16.99
C ASP A 160 41.89 -2.83 -17.12
N ALA A 161 42.74 -2.97 -18.15
CA ALA A 161 43.32 -4.20 -18.74
C ALA A 161 42.34 -5.01 -19.61
N GLY A 162 42.54 -5.23 -20.90
CA GLY A 162 43.69 -5.08 -21.77
C GLY A 162 43.51 -6.07 -22.92
N SER A 163 43.59 -5.57 -24.16
CA SER A 163 43.99 -6.26 -25.40
C SER A 163 44.13 -7.80 -25.40
N GLY A 164 43.43 -8.49 -26.30
CA GLY A 164 43.93 -9.76 -26.84
C GLY A 164 42.89 -10.78 -27.28
N ASP A 165 42.68 -10.82 -28.59
CA ASP A 165 42.53 -12.03 -29.43
C ASP A 165 41.15 -12.64 -29.74
N GLN A 166 41.08 -13.07 -31.00
CA GLN A 166 39.91 -13.43 -31.80
C GLN A 166 39.50 -14.90 -31.59
N GLY A 167 38.21 -15.17 -31.74
CA GLY A 167 37.69 -16.54 -31.80
C GLY A 167 36.20 -16.57 -32.11
N SER A 168 35.87 -16.63 -33.40
CA SER A 168 34.53 -16.92 -33.92
C SER A 168 33.96 -18.20 -33.32
N LEU A 169 32.66 -18.25 -32.99
CA LEU A 169 31.79 -19.41 -33.26
C LEU A 169 30.31 -19.07 -33.00
N SER A 170 29.50 -19.58 -33.92
CA SER A 170 28.13 -19.22 -34.23
C SER A 170 27.08 -19.67 -33.20
N CYS A 171 25.96 -18.93 -33.17
CA CYS A 171 24.68 -19.35 -32.59
C CYS A 171 24.14 -20.59 -33.34
N PRO A 172 23.37 -21.46 -32.68
CA PRO A 172 21.93 -21.37 -32.93
C PRO A 172 21.02 -21.61 -31.71
N THR A 173 19.81 -21.13 -31.92
CA THR A 173 18.51 -21.18 -31.22
C THR A 173 18.04 -22.57 -30.73
N VAL A 174 16.88 -22.55 -30.05
CA VAL A 174 15.87 -23.61 -29.76
C VAL A 174 16.11 -24.38 -28.44
N PHE A 175 15.16 -24.74 -27.54
CA PHE A 175 13.70 -25.03 -27.47
C PHE A 175 13.21 -24.72 -26.03
N GLY A 176 11.92 -24.56 -25.68
CA GLY A 176 10.64 -24.73 -26.37
C GLY A 176 9.49 -24.36 -25.41
#